data_AF-A0A6L3Y447-F1
#
_entry.id   AF-A0A6L3Y447-F1
#
_cell.length_a   1.000
_cell.length_b   1.000
_cell.length_c   1.000
_cell.angle_alpha   90.00
_cell.angle_beta   90.00
_cell.angle_gamma   90.00
#
_symmetry.space_group_name_H-M   'P 1'
#
loop_
_entity.id
_entity.type
_entity.pdbx_description
1 polymer ?
#
loop_
_entity_poly.entity_id
_entity_poly.type
_entity_poly.pdbx_seq_one_letter_code
_entity_poly.pdbx_strand_id
1 'polypeptide(L)'
;MMTIDEIFADDRRNPPAERSLPWQETCGSVAVVVEPKPHWAADMRAFRLTDQAYCYYADWTAHGPMARFFDHPDTRGDDVMMKARAMLAWEIADGLWSE
;
A
#
# COMPACT_ATOMS: atom_id res chain seq x y z
N MET A 1 1.75 16.30 -17.50
CA MET A 1 0.78 15.23 -17.16
C MET A 1 1.55 13.98 -16.73
N MET A 2 1.68 13.75 -15.43
CA MET A 2 2.22 12.49 -14.92
C MET A 2 1.22 11.35 -15.09
N THR A 3 1.71 10.18 -15.44
CA THR A 3 0.94 8.93 -15.40
C THR A 3 0.82 8.41 -13.97
N ILE A 4 -0.20 7.60 -13.69
CA ILE A 4 -0.37 6.95 -12.38
C ILE A 4 0.91 6.22 -11.95
N ASP A 5 1.55 5.50 -12.88
CA ASP A 5 2.76 4.73 -12.57
C ASP A 5 3.96 5.62 -12.27
N GLU A 6 4.07 6.80 -12.88
CA GLU A 6 5.09 7.81 -12.53
C GLU A 6 4.87 8.38 -11.13
N ILE A 7 3.62 8.65 -10.74
CA ILE A 7 3.29 9.12 -9.38
C ILE A 7 3.69 8.06 -8.34
N PHE A 8 3.33 6.79 -8.54
CA PHE A 8 3.77 5.70 -7.65
C PHE A 8 5.29 5.53 -7.63
N ALA A 9 5.96 5.70 -8.77
CA ALA A 9 7.41 5.59 -8.85
C ALA A 9 8.11 6.73 -8.11
N ASP A 10 7.55 7.94 -8.16
CA ASP A 10 8.07 9.09 -7.43
C ASP A 10 7.86 8.93 -5.91
N ASP A 11 6.65 8.59 -5.47
CA ASP A 11 6.35 8.33 -4.04
C ASP A 11 7.25 7.23 -3.46
N ARG A 12 7.56 6.18 -4.25
CA ARG A 12 8.43 5.07 -3.81
C ARG A 12 9.88 5.48 -3.55
N ARG A 13 10.33 6.65 -4.03
CA ARG A 13 11.66 7.21 -3.71
C ARG A 13 11.78 7.62 -2.25
N ASN A 14 10.64 7.95 -1.62
CA ASN A 14 10.59 8.25 -0.20
C ASN A 14 10.76 6.98 0.64
N PRO A 15 11.36 7.08 1.84
CA PRO A 15 11.39 5.97 2.79
C PRO A 15 9.96 5.55 3.17
N PRO A 16 9.73 4.29 3.56
CA PRO A 16 8.39 3.77 3.86
C PRO A 16 7.53 4.63 4.79
N ALA A 17 8.13 5.31 5.77
CA ALA A 17 7.42 6.16 6.72
C ALA A 17 6.90 7.49 6.13
N GLU A 18 7.44 7.92 4.99
CA GLU A 18 7.11 9.17 4.31
C GLU A 18 6.25 8.95 3.06
N ARG A 19 6.04 7.68 2.67
CA ARG A 19 5.19 7.33 1.53
C ARG A 19 3.74 7.67 1.81
N SER A 20 3.08 8.21 0.80
CA SER A 20 1.66 8.57 0.85
C SER A 20 0.80 7.63 0.03
N LEU A 21 1.39 6.79 -0.82
CA LEU A 21 0.69 5.80 -1.63
C LEU A 21 1.03 4.37 -1.22
N PRO A 22 0.11 3.41 -1.37
CA PRO A 22 0.41 2.02 -1.08
C PRO A 22 1.45 1.43 -2.02
N TRP A 23 2.21 0.45 -1.53
CA TRP A 23 3.21 -0.24 -2.34
C TRP A 23 3.17 -1.74 -2.09
N GLN A 24 3.54 -2.50 -3.12
CA GLN A 24 3.66 -3.94 -3.01
C GLN A 24 5.05 -4.31 -2.50
N GLU A 25 5.08 -5.27 -1.58
CA GLU A 25 6.30 -5.97 -1.17
C GLU A 25 6.11 -7.47 -1.36
N THR A 26 7.23 -8.17 -1.52
CA THR A 26 7.24 -9.62 -1.66
C THR A 26 8.41 -10.18 -0.88
N CYS A 27 8.13 -11.09 0.03
CA CYS A 27 9.13 -11.83 0.79
C CYS A 27 8.81 -13.32 0.66
N GLY A 28 9.75 -14.12 0.15
CA GLY A 28 9.51 -15.52 -0.15
C GLY A 28 8.33 -15.70 -1.13
N SER A 29 7.33 -16.49 -0.72
CA SER A 29 6.11 -16.73 -1.49
C SER A 29 4.95 -15.79 -1.15
N VAL A 30 5.12 -14.87 -0.21
CA VAL A 30 4.05 -13.98 0.26
C VAL A 30 4.24 -12.59 -0.34
N ALA A 31 3.21 -12.13 -1.05
CA ALA A 31 3.09 -10.76 -1.51
C ALA A 31 2.09 -10.00 -0.63
N VAL A 32 2.46 -8.79 -0.23
CA VAL A 32 1.61 -7.88 0.54
C VAL A 32 1.55 -6.52 -0.14
N VAL A 33 0.46 -5.79 0.11
CA VAL A 33 0.36 -4.36 -0.17
C VAL A 33 0.37 -3.63 1.17
N VAL A 34 1.34 -2.74 1.34
CA VAL A 34 1.48 -1.92 2.53
C VAL A 34 0.64 -0.66 2.33
N GLU A 35 -0.29 -0.44 3.25
CA GLU A 35 -1.10 0.77 3.32
C GLU A 35 -0.38 1.81 4.19
N PRO A 36 -0.08 3.01 3.66
CA PRO A 36 0.46 4.11 4.44
C PRO A 36 -0.47 4.45 5.60
N LYS A 37 0.11 4.73 6.76
CA LYS A 37 -0.69 4.99 7.95
C LYS A 37 -1.07 6.47 8.02
N PRO A 38 -2.31 6.81 8.42
CA PRO A 38 -2.60 8.17 8.85
C PRO A 38 -1.77 8.52 10.10
N HIS A 39 -1.53 9.82 10.32
CA HIS A 39 -0.63 10.32 11.38
C HIS A 39 -0.94 9.79 12.80
N TRP A 40 -2.20 9.44 13.07
CA TRP A 40 -2.67 8.95 14.37
C TRP A 40 -2.48 7.44 14.58
N ALA A 41 -2.25 6.66 13.52
CA ALA A 41 -2.07 5.22 13.65
C ALA A 41 -0.66 4.90 14.19
N ALA A 42 -0.54 3.87 15.03
CA ALA A 42 0.74 3.47 15.60
C ALA A 42 1.68 2.84 14.57
N ASP A 43 1.13 2.07 13.63
CA ASP A 43 1.89 1.38 12.58
C ASP A 43 1.09 1.30 11.27
N MET A 44 1.79 1.01 10.18
CA MET A 44 1.23 0.69 8.86
C MET A 44 0.68 -0.74 8.84
N ARG A 45 -0.21 -1.01 7.88
CA ARG A 45 -0.80 -2.34 7.68
C ARG A 45 -0.29 -2.94 6.39
N ALA A 46 0.14 -4.20 6.45
CA ALA A 46 0.50 -4.99 5.29
C ALA A 46 -0.59 -6.02 5.01
N PHE A 47 -1.38 -5.79 3.96
CA PHE A 47 -2.46 -6.68 3.53
C PHE A 47 -1.91 -7.74 2.58
N ARG A 48 -2.26 -9.01 2.76
CA ARG A 48 -1.93 -10.03 1.76
C ARG A 48 -2.57 -9.67 0.43
N LEU A 49 -1.82 -9.85 -0.64
CA LEU A 49 -2.24 -9.45 -1.99
C LEU A 49 -3.59 -10.08 -2.36
N THR A 50 -3.76 -11.37 -2.06
CA THR A 50 -4.92 -12.16 -2.47
C THR A 50 -5.70 -12.75 -1.31
N ASP A 51 -5.41 -12.45 -0.06
CA ASP A 51 -6.20 -12.98 1.06
C ASP A 51 -6.76 -11.81 1.84
N GLN A 52 -7.96 -11.99 2.40
CA GLN A 52 -8.61 -11.04 3.29
C GLN A 52 -7.92 -11.07 4.66
N ALA A 53 -6.63 -10.77 4.68
CA ALA A 53 -5.80 -10.85 5.86
C ALA A 53 -4.73 -9.76 5.85
N TYR A 54 -4.40 -9.24 7.03
CA TYR A 54 -3.40 -8.21 7.20
C TYR A 54 -2.51 -8.49 8.41
N CYS A 55 -1.31 -7.93 8.42
CA CYS A 55 -0.46 -7.85 9.59
C CYS A 55 0.04 -6.41 9.78
N TYR A 56 0.68 -6.14 10.91
CA TYR A 56 1.37 -4.87 11.13
C TYR A 56 2.66 -4.83 10.33
N TYR A 57 3.01 -3.68 9.77
CA TYR A 57 4.21 -3.56 8.93
C TYR A 57 5.50 -3.82 9.72
N ALA A 58 5.55 -3.48 11.01
CA ALA A 58 6.66 -3.87 11.88
C ALA A 58 6.80 -5.40 11.99
N ASP A 59 5.68 -6.13 12.03
CA ASP A 59 5.67 -7.60 12.11
C ASP A 59 6.07 -8.23 10.77
N TRP A 60 5.58 -7.66 9.66
CA TRP A 60 5.98 -8.03 8.30
C TRP A 60 7.48 -7.84 8.06
N THR A 61 8.04 -6.69 8.45
CA THR A 61 9.47 -6.40 8.25
C THR A 61 10.37 -7.27 9.12
N ALA A 62 9.92 -7.69 10.29
CA ALA A 62 10.66 -8.58 11.18
C ALA A 62 10.58 -10.07 10.79
N HIS A 63 9.43 -10.52 10.29
CA HIS A 63 9.14 -11.97 10.14
C HIS A 63 8.75 -12.41 8.73
N GLY A 64 8.49 -11.48 7.82
CA GLY A 64 8.11 -11.75 6.44
C GLY A 64 6.95 -12.76 6.35
N PRO A 65 7.11 -13.90 5.65
CA PRO A 65 6.07 -14.94 5.56
C PRO A 65 5.57 -15.48 6.89
N MET A 66 6.37 -15.38 7.96
CA MET A 66 6.03 -15.88 9.30
C MET A 66 5.31 -14.83 10.16
N ALA A 67 5.06 -13.63 9.63
CA ALA A 67 4.28 -12.61 10.30
C ALA A 67 2.88 -13.12 10.66
N ARG A 68 2.34 -12.62 11.77
CA ARG A 68 1.01 -12.98 12.24
C ARG A 68 -0.03 -12.18 11.48
N PHE A 69 -0.67 -12.86 10.53
CA PHE A 69 -1.81 -12.31 9.81
C PHE A 69 -3.11 -12.48 10.61
N PHE A 70 -3.94 -11.45 10.57
CA PHE A 70 -5.29 -11.39 11.11
C PHE A 70 -6.27 -11.26 9.96
N ASP A 71 -7.42 -11.92 10.06
CA ASP A 71 -8.47 -11.78 9.06
C ASP A 71 -9.00 -10.33 9.02
N HIS A 72 -9.21 -9.82 7.82
CA HIS A 72 -9.85 -8.53 7.57
C HIS A 72 -11.19 -8.79 6.87
N PRO A 73 -12.33 -8.29 7.39
CA PRO A 73 -13.64 -8.69 6.87
C PRO A 73 -13.83 -8.38 5.38
N ASP A 74 -13.28 -7.25 4.90
CA ASP A 74 -13.67 -6.69 3.59
C ASP A 74 -12.51 -6.25 2.70
N THR A 75 -11.24 -6.47 3.09
CA THR A 75 -10.10 -5.83 2.40
C THR A 75 -8.95 -6.79 2.18
N ARG A 76 -8.50 -6.85 0.93
CA ARG A 76 -7.27 -7.50 0.48
C ARG A 76 -6.28 -6.45 -0.03
N GLY A 77 -5.04 -6.86 -0.28
CA GLY A 77 -4.01 -5.96 -0.80
C GLY A 77 -4.32 -5.43 -2.21
N ASP A 78 -4.92 -6.25 -3.08
CA ASP A 78 -5.36 -5.82 -4.40
C ASP A 78 -6.45 -4.74 -4.34
N ASP A 79 -7.39 -4.84 -3.39
CA ASP A 79 -8.41 -3.80 -3.13
C ASP A 79 -7.77 -2.47 -2.72
N VAL A 80 -6.75 -2.51 -1.85
CA VAL A 80 -6.00 -1.31 -1.42
C VAL A 80 -5.32 -0.65 -2.61
N MET A 81 -4.61 -1.45 -3.43
CA MET A 81 -3.93 -0.95 -4.62
C MET A 81 -4.91 -0.39 -5.65
N MET A 82 -6.03 -1.09 -5.88
CA MET A 82 -7.07 -0.67 -6.82
C MET A 82 -7.68 0.67 -6.40
N LYS A 83 -8.02 0.84 -5.12
CA LYS A 83 -8.58 2.10 -4.60
C LYS A 83 -7.62 3.27 -4.79
N ALA A 84 -6.34 3.09 -4.48
CA ALA A 84 -5.33 4.15 -4.67
C ALA A 84 -5.16 4.53 -6.14
N ARG A 85 -5.08 3.54 -7.04
CA ARG A 85 -5.01 3.79 -8.49
C ARG A 85 -6.25 4.51 -9.01
N ALA A 86 -7.44 4.12 -8.54
CA ALA A 86 -8.67 4.79 -8.91
C ALA A 86 -8.65 6.26 -8.45
N MET A 87 -8.31 6.52 -7.19
CA MET A 87 -8.20 7.88 -6.63
C MET A 87 -7.28 8.76 -7.48
N LEU A 88 -6.08 8.30 -7.82
CA LEU A 88 -5.15 9.05 -8.68
C LEU A 88 -5.72 9.28 -10.08
N ALA A 89 -6.45 8.31 -10.66
CA ALA A 89 -7.09 8.50 -11.96
C ALA A 89 -8.13 9.64 -11.92
N TRP A 90 -8.89 9.76 -10.82
CA TRP A 90 -9.82 10.87 -10.61
C TRP A 90 -9.09 12.20 -10.47
N GLU A 91 -8.03 12.26 -9.68
CA GLU A 91 -7.26 13.49 -9.49
C GLU A 91 -6.57 13.97 -10.78
N ILE A 92 -6.08 13.05 -11.61
CA ILE A 92 -5.53 13.37 -12.93
C ILE A 92 -6.62 13.93 -13.85
N ALA A 93 -7.81 13.32 -13.84
CA ALA A 93 -8.94 13.80 -14.65
C ALA A 93 -9.45 15.18 -14.20
N ASP A 94 -9.35 15.48 -12.90
CA ASP A 94 -9.65 16.80 -12.33
C ASP A 94 -8.53 17.83 -12.54
N GLY A 95 -7.41 17.40 -13.14
CA GLY A 95 -6.28 18.27 -13.47
C GLY A 95 -5.40 18.66 -12.27
N LEU A 96 -5.55 17.99 -11.12
CA LEU A 96 -4.75 18.26 -9.91
C LEU A 96 -3.27 17.88 -10.06
N TRP A 97 -2.95 17.08 -11.08
CA TRP A 97 -1.60 16.64 -11.43
C TRP A 97 -1.06 17.34 -12.71
N SER A 98 -1.63 18.49 -13.04
CA SER A 98 -1.21 19.33 -14.16
C SER A 98 -0.21 20.38 -13.67
N GLU A 99 1.09 20.11 -13.85
CA GLU A 99 2.00 21.17 -14.28
C GLU A 99 1.98 21.27 -15.81
#